data_AF-A0A679IMI6-F1
#
_entry.id   AF-A0A679IMI6-F1
#
_cell.length_a   1.000
_cell.length_b   1.000
_cell.length_c   1.000
_cell.angle_alpha   90.00
_cell.angle_beta   90.00
_cell.angle_gamma   90.00
#
_symmetry.space_group_name_H-M   'P 1'
#
loop_
_entity.id
_entity.type
_entity.pdbx_description
1 polymer ?
#
loop_
_entity_poly.entity_id
_entity_poly.type
_entity_poly.pdbx_seq_one_letter_code
_entity_poly.pdbx_strand_id
1 'polypeptide(L)'
;MQFILGVIAILLAFSVYAFFIEPSRLKQRHYLIRKNKQRVLDISDAYDMFTQEGDVTIAHISDLHFSRWSKPRRLNKIIRSIMEMQPDIIVFTGDLIDDYKHWPKKQTDRLIEKLKRLKAPMGKIAVLGNHDYKHGGQYFVKEVLKEAGFTTLVNEEVFGSDAKISMNIVGIDDLSGGSPSYNFESTLAEWHILLAHQPDQIEAIHSLDQYDLVLSGHSHGGQIRLPYLYIKTQGAKRYTDSLYLPTKNTILSVNTGVGMTMIPARFGVPPEIIYYHLSNKRQIFENFDGNFNFEKQITVEKNEGTPEETRNEYIAPDRKAVPQTPTDIPTNPNANPEDKPEDKTDKIVDINLFRRRYKNKKII
;
A
#
# COMPACT_ATOMS: atom_id res chain seq x y z
N MET A 1 28.56 -19.52 -31.87
CA MET A 1 27.20 -20.13 -31.86
C MET A 1 26.62 -20.22 -30.44
N GLN A 2 27.31 -20.81 -29.47
CA GLN A 2 26.82 -20.93 -28.08
C GLN A 2 26.51 -19.58 -27.40
N PHE A 3 27.36 -18.56 -27.59
CA PHE A 3 27.10 -17.21 -27.08
C PHE A 3 25.81 -16.59 -27.61
N ILE A 4 25.57 -16.70 -28.93
CA ILE A 4 24.37 -16.18 -29.59
C ILE A 4 23.13 -16.92 -29.07
N LEU A 5 23.19 -18.25 -28.93
CA LEU A 5 22.11 -19.05 -28.36
C LEU A 5 21.81 -18.66 -26.91
N GLY A 6 22.84 -18.35 -26.11
CA GLY A 6 22.68 -17.85 -24.74
C GLY A 6 21.95 -16.51 -24.69
N VAL A 7 22.33 -15.54 -25.53
CA VAL A 7 21.65 -14.24 -25.60
C VAL A 7 20.18 -14.39 -26.03
N ILE A 8 19.91 -15.22 -27.04
CA ILE A 8 18.54 -15.50 -27.49
C ILE A 8 17.71 -16.12 -26.36
N ALA A 9 18.27 -17.07 -25.62
CA ALA A 9 17.58 -17.71 -24.49
C ALA A 9 17.24 -16.71 -23.38
N ILE A 10 18.14 -15.78 -23.05
CA ILE A 10 17.90 -14.73 -22.05
C ILE A 10 16.79 -13.77 -22.51
N LEU A 11 16.84 -13.31 -23.76
CA LEU A 11 15.81 -12.43 -24.32
C LEU A 11 14.44 -13.12 -24.33
N LEU A 12 14.39 -14.40 -24.71
CA LEU A 12 13.17 -15.19 -24.66
C LEU A 12 12.64 -15.32 -23.23
N ALA A 13 13.50 -15.63 -22.26
CA ALA A 13 13.12 -15.72 -20.85
C ALA A 13 12.57 -14.39 -20.33
N PHE A 14 13.22 -13.27 -20.67
CA PHE A 14 12.76 -11.93 -20.33
C PHE A 14 11.38 -11.64 -20.94
N SER A 15 11.18 -11.94 -22.23
CA SER A 15 9.89 -11.77 -22.90
C SER A 15 8.80 -12.65 -22.28
N VAL A 16 9.08 -13.93 -22.01
CA VAL A 16 8.11 -14.82 -21.36
C VAL A 16 7.73 -14.28 -19.98
N TYR A 17 8.71 -13.84 -19.21
CA TYR A 17 8.46 -13.27 -17.89
C TYR A 17 7.60 -12.00 -17.97
N ALA A 18 7.96 -11.06 -18.84
CA ALA A 18 7.29 -9.77 -18.95
C ALA A 18 5.86 -9.86 -19.50
N PHE A 19 5.57 -10.80 -20.42
CA PHE A 19 4.25 -10.92 -21.04
C PHE A 19 3.29 -11.85 -20.31
N PHE A 20 3.80 -12.86 -19.60
CA PHE A 20 2.96 -13.93 -19.04
C PHE A 20 3.08 -14.08 -17.53
N ILE A 21 4.30 -13.96 -16.99
CA ILE A 21 4.53 -14.21 -15.56
C ILE A 21 4.17 -12.97 -14.76
N GLU A 22 4.89 -11.86 -14.95
CA GLU A 22 4.71 -10.67 -14.12
C GLU A 22 3.32 -10.03 -14.20
N PRO A 23 2.67 -9.90 -15.38
CA PRO A 23 1.28 -9.44 -15.47
C PRO A 23 0.26 -10.31 -14.72
N SER A 24 0.62 -11.53 -14.35
CA SER A 24 -0.25 -12.41 -13.55
C SER A 24 0.03 -12.34 -12.04
N ARG A 25 1.15 -11.72 -11.63
CA ARG A 25 1.61 -11.60 -10.24
C ARG A 25 0.99 -10.40 -9.54
N LEU A 26 -0.32 -10.45 -9.32
CA LEU A 26 -1.01 -9.49 -8.45
C LEU A 26 -0.34 -9.47 -7.06
N LYS A 27 0.24 -8.33 -6.69
CA LYS A 27 0.79 -8.05 -5.36
C LYS A 27 -0.24 -7.34 -4.49
N GLN A 28 -0.20 -7.62 -3.20
CA GLN A 28 -0.91 -6.86 -2.19
C GLN A 28 0.13 -6.04 -1.42
N ARG A 29 -0.18 -4.78 -1.12
CA ARG A 29 0.63 -3.93 -0.25
C ARG A 29 -0.25 -3.42 0.87
N HIS A 30 0.31 -3.37 2.07
CA HIS A 30 -0.43 -2.98 3.28
C HIS A 30 0.32 -1.86 3.98
N TYR A 31 -0.35 -0.72 4.15
CA TYR A 31 0.20 0.43 4.86
C TYR A 31 -0.67 0.76 6.07
N LEU A 32 -0.08 0.70 7.28
CA LEU A 32 -0.71 1.24 8.48
C LEU A 32 -0.39 2.73 8.57
N ILE A 33 -1.43 3.56 8.49
CA ILE A 33 -1.34 5.02 8.55
C ILE A 33 -2.01 5.49 9.84
N ARG A 34 -1.22 6.09 10.72
CA ARG A 34 -1.71 6.73 11.94
C ARG A 34 -1.92 8.22 11.70
N LYS A 35 -2.92 8.80 12.35
CA LYS A 35 -3.29 10.22 12.17
C LYS A 35 -2.15 11.21 12.44
N ASN A 36 -1.25 10.92 13.38
CA ASN A 36 -0.10 11.78 13.67
C ASN A 36 1.00 11.76 12.57
N LYS A 37 0.92 10.80 11.62
CA LYS A 37 1.77 10.62 10.43
C LYS A 37 3.28 10.70 10.66
N GLN A 38 3.73 10.55 11.91
CA GLN A 38 5.16 10.47 12.23
C GLN A 38 5.79 9.24 11.58
N ARG A 39 5.01 8.18 11.43
CA ARG A 39 5.39 6.92 10.77
C ARG A 39 4.23 6.39 9.94
N VAL A 40 4.55 5.95 8.72
CA VAL A 40 3.74 5.05 7.92
C VAL A 40 4.48 3.72 7.92
N LEU A 41 3.81 2.66 8.36
CA LEU A 41 4.42 1.34 8.42
C LEU A 41 3.99 0.54 7.19
N ASP A 42 4.97 0.14 6.38
CA ASP A 42 4.76 -0.92 5.39
C ASP A 42 4.71 -2.26 6.14
N ILE A 43 3.50 -2.78 6.29
CA ILE A 43 3.22 -4.02 7.01
C ILE A 43 2.93 -5.17 6.04
N SER A 44 3.29 -5.04 4.76
CA SER A 44 2.98 -6.04 3.73
C SER A 44 3.50 -7.44 4.07
N ASP A 45 4.68 -7.54 4.68
CA ASP A 45 5.31 -8.81 5.07
C ASP A 45 4.91 -9.27 6.49
N ALA A 46 4.15 -8.47 7.23
CA ALA A 46 3.80 -8.69 8.64
C ALA A 46 2.32 -8.39 8.95
N TYR A 47 1.45 -8.42 7.94
CA TYR A 47 0.07 -7.94 8.06
C TYR A 47 -0.69 -8.61 9.21
N ASP A 48 -0.50 -9.93 9.40
CA ASP A 48 -1.14 -10.72 10.45
C ASP A 48 -0.91 -10.15 11.87
N MET A 49 0.25 -9.52 12.11
CA MET A 49 0.62 -8.93 13.40
C MET A 49 -0.08 -7.57 13.66
N PHE A 50 -0.58 -6.91 12.62
CA PHE A 50 -1.17 -5.57 12.69
C PHE A 50 -2.67 -5.56 12.36
N THR A 51 -3.31 -6.72 12.26
CA THR A 51 -4.74 -6.85 11.92
C THR A 51 -5.67 -6.08 12.86
N GLN A 52 -5.30 -5.91 14.13
CA GLN A 52 -6.08 -5.22 15.16
C GLN A 52 -5.69 -3.74 15.35
N GLU A 53 -4.75 -3.23 14.55
CA GLU A 53 -4.23 -1.85 14.67
C GLU A 53 -5.00 -0.85 13.83
N GLY A 54 -5.64 -1.29 12.73
CA GLY A 54 -6.46 -0.44 11.87
C GLY A 54 -7.92 -0.39 12.32
N ASP A 55 -8.49 0.81 12.37
CA ASP A 55 -9.91 1.03 12.65
C ASP A 55 -10.76 0.89 11.37
N VAL A 56 -10.19 1.31 10.24
CA VAL A 56 -10.79 1.24 8.89
C VAL A 56 -9.76 0.80 7.86
N THR A 57 -10.17 -0.11 6.97
CA THR A 57 -9.36 -0.58 5.84
C THR A 57 -9.91 -0.10 4.50
N ILE A 58 -9.09 0.64 3.75
CA ILE A 58 -9.38 1.08 2.39
C ILE A 58 -8.64 0.18 1.41
N ALA A 59 -9.36 -0.49 0.51
CA ALA A 59 -8.75 -1.16 -0.65
C ALA A 59 -8.72 -0.21 -1.84
N HIS A 60 -7.54 -0.01 -2.40
CA HIS A 60 -7.30 0.87 -3.54
C HIS A 60 -6.87 0.08 -4.77
N ILE A 61 -7.67 0.21 -5.81
CA ILE A 61 -7.40 -0.30 -7.15
C ILE A 61 -7.37 0.85 -8.15
N SER A 62 -6.64 0.69 -9.24
CA SER A 62 -6.56 1.69 -10.32
C SER A 62 -6.24 1.05 -11.66
N ASP A 63 -6.52 1.75 -12.75
CA ASP A 63 -6.01 1.47 -14.10
C ASP A 63 -6.32 0.02 -14.55
N LEU A 64 -7.59 -0.33 -14.64
CA LEU A 64 -8.05 -1.65 -15.09
C LEU A 64 -7.84 -1.85 -16.61
N HIS A 65 -8.00 -0.78 -17.39
CA HIS A 65 -7.87 -0.74 -18.85
C HIS A 65 -8.52 -1.93 -19.57
N PHE A 66 -9.79 -2.19 -19.29
CA PHE A 66 -10.50 -3.20 -20.05
C PHE A 66 -10.64 -2.76 -21.51
N SER A 67 -10.44 -3.72 -22.41
CA SER A 67 -10.43 -3.49 -23.85
C SER A 67 -10.78 -4.78 -24.58
N ARG A 68 -10.73 -4.77 -25.92
CA ARG A 68 -10.86 -5.99 -26.72
C ARG A 68 -9.78 -7.04 -26.37
N TRP A 69 -8.61 -6.59 -25.92
CA TRP A 69 -7.46 -7.44 -25.60
C TRP A 69 -7.34 -7.76 -24.10
N SER A 70 -7.76 -6.84 -23.23
CA SER A 70 -7.81 -7.06 -21.77
C SER A 70 -9.24 -7.36 -21.33
N LYS A 71 -9.55 -8.65 -21.16
CA LYS A 71 -10.93 -9.11 -20.86
C LYS A 71 -11.27 -9.02 -19.37
N PRO A 72 -12.55 -8.80 -19.01
CA PRO A 72 -13.03 -8.78 -17.62
C PRO A 72 -12.74 -10.04 -16.79
N ARG A 73 -12.34 -11.18 -17.39
CA ARG A 73 -11.93 -12.39 -16.65
C ARG A 73 -10.76 -12.12 -15.69
N ARG A 74 -9.86 -11.18 -16.01
CA ARG A 74 -8.74 -10.79 -15.14
C ARG A 74 -9.20 -10.26 -13.78
N LEU A 75 -10.39 -9.63 -13.75
CA LEU A 75 -11.00 -9.09 -12.54
C LEU A 75 -11.30 -10.17 -11.48
N ASN A 76 -11.41 -11.46 -11.86
CA ASN A 76 -11.67 -12.53 -10.90
C ASN A 76 -10.59 -12.67 -9.82
N LYS A 77 -9.32 -12.41 -10.15
CA LYS A 77 -8.23 -12.49 -9.17
C LYS A 77 -8.30 -11.32 -8.18
N ILE A 78 -8.59 -10.13 -8.70
CA ILE A 78 -8.77 -8.90 -7.92
C ILE A 78 -9.98 -9.03 -7.00
N ILE A 79 -11.13 -9.49 -7.51
CA ILE A 79 -12.34 -9.73 -6.70
C ILE A 79 -12.04 -10.69 -5.56
N ARG A 80 -11.39 -11.84 -5.84
CA ARG A 80 -11.05 -12.79 -4.77
C ARG A 80 -10.16 -12.14 -3.71
N SER A 81 -9.08 -11.49 -4.13
CA SER A 81 -8.15 -10.79 -3.23
C SER A 81 -8.85 -9.76 -2.34
N ILE A 82 -9.72 -8.92 -2.92
CA ILE A 82 -10.46 -7.90 -2.17
C ILE A 82 -11.48 -8.53 -1.23
N MET A 83 -12.23 -9.54 -1.69
CA MET A 83 -13.26 -10.19 -0.88
C MET A 83 -12.68 -11.05 0.25
N GLU A 84 -11.47 -11.60 0.07
CA GLU A 84 -10.71 -12.27 1.13
C GLU A 84 -10.24 -11.27 2.21
N MET A 85 -9.82 -10.06 1.79
CA MET A 85 -9.38 -9.00 2.69
C MET A 85 -10.55 -8.29 3.42
N GLN A 86 -11.76 -8.31 2.86
CA GLN A 86 -12.96 -7.69 3.44
C GLN A 86 -12.78 -6.22 3.85
N PRO A 87 -12.34 -5.33 2.94
CA PRO A 87 -12.15 -3.91 3.27
C PRO A 87 -13.48 -3.22 3.56
N ASP A 88 -13.41 -2.15 4.36
CA ASP A 88 -14.55 -1.32 4.70
C ASP A 88 -14.96 -0.42 3.52
N ILE A 89 -13.96 0.11 2.80
CA ILE A 89 -14.13 0.99 1.63
C ILE A 89 -13.33 0.43 0.45
N ILE A 90 -13.89 0.50 -0.76
CA ILE A 90 -13.14 0.31 -1.99
C ILE A 90 -13.03 1.63 -2.75
N VAL A 91 -11.81 2.04 -3.05
CA VAL A 91 -11.50 3.21 -3.87
C VAL A 91 -10.96 2.76 -5.23
N PHE A 92 -11.50 3.35 -6.28
CA PHE A 92 -11.06 3.14 -7.66
C PHE A 92 -10.62 4.45 -8.31
N THR A 93 -9.33 4.65 -8.55
CA THR A 93 -8.80 5.93 -9.04
C THR A 93 -8.74 6.03 -10.56
N GLY A 94 -9.71 5.47 -11.29
CA GLY A 94 -9.89 5.72 -12.72
C GLY A 94 -9.24 4.71 -13.67
N ASP A 95 -9.50 4.94 -14.96
CA ASP A 95 -9.10 4.12 -16.11
C ASP A 95 -9.72 2.72 -16.10
N LEU A 96 -11.05 2.68 -16.14
CA LEU A 96 -11.83 1.44 -16.22
C LEU A 96 -11.66 0.76 -17.58
N ILE A 97 -11.76 1.55 -18.65
CA ILE A 97 -11.61 1.10 -20.03
C ILE A 97 -10.49 1.86 -20.73
N ASP A 98 -9.89 1.24 -21.75
CA ASP A 98 -8.78 1.85 -22.47
C ASP A 98 -9.21 2.93 -23.47
N ASP A 99 -10.32 2.68 -24.18
CA ASP A 99 -10.90 3.60 -25.16
C ASP A 99 -12.33 3.18 -25.49
N TYR A 100 -13.30 4.07 -25.29
CA TYR A 100 -14.70 3.79 -25.58
C TYR A 100 -14.98 3.46 -27.04
N LYS A 101 -14.27 4.07 -27.99
CA LYS A 101 -14.44 3.80 -29.43
C LYS A 101 -14.18 2.33 -29.77
N HIS A 102 -13.26 1.69 -29.04
CA HIS A 102 -12.84 0.32 -29.27
C HIS A 102 -13.42 -0.66 -28.24
N TRP A 103 -14.30 -0.19 -27.34
CA TRP A 103 -14.92 -1.02 -26.32
C TRP A 103 -15.88 -2.06 -26.94
N PRO A 104 -15.69 -3.36 -26.69
CA PRO A 104 -16.61 -4.39 -27.14
C PRO A 104 -17.90 -4.37 -26.29
N LYS A 105 -18.90 -3.57 -26.69
CA LYS A 105 -20.17 -3.34 -25.95
C LYS A 105 -20.87 -4.61 -25.43
N LYS A 106 -20.74 -5.75 -26.12
CA LYS A 106 -21.25 -7.06 -25.66
C LYS A 106 -20.62 -7.56 -24.34
N GLN A 107 -19.53 -6.93 -23.87
CA GLN A 107 -18.87 -7.27 -22.61
C GLN A 107 -19.33 -6.39 -21.44
N THR A 108 -20.18 -5.37 -21.67
CA THR A 108 -20.62 -4.41 -20.66
C THR A 108 -21.32 -5.10 -19.48
N ASP A 109 -22.35 -5.90 -19.73
CA ASP A 109 -23.12 -6.55 -18.65
C ASP A 109 -22.22 -7.44 -17.79
N ARG A 110 -21.34 -8.20 -18.45
CA ARG A 110 -20.36 -9.05 -17.77
C ARG A 110 -19.36 -8.25 -16.92
N LEU A 111 -18.98 -7.05 -17.36
CA LEU A 111 -18.13 -6.15 -16.58
C LEU A 111 -18.88 -5.66 -15.34
N ILE A 112 -20.11 -5.17 -15.51
CA ILE A 112 -20.99 -4.70 -14.43
C ILE A 112 -21.21 -5.81 -13.40
N GLU A 113 -21.61 -7.01 -13.83
CA GLU A 113 -21.80 -8.17 -12.96
C GLU A 113 -20.57 -8.49 -12.11
N LYS A 114 -19.37 -8.36 -12.68
CA LYS A 114 -18.14 -8.60 -11.94
C LYS A 114 -17.86 -7.49 -10.93
N LEU A 115 -18.02 -6.22 -11.31
CA LEU A 115 -17.82 -5.09 -10.40
C LEU A 115 -18.86 -5.09 -9.26
N LYS A 116 -20.09 -5.59 -9.49
CA LYS A 116 -21.12 -5.79 -8.44
C LYS A 116 -20.71 -6.78 -7.36
N ARG A 117 -19.79 -7.70 -7.66
CA ARG A 117 -19.27 -8.69 -6.69
C ARG A 117 -18.29 -8.08 -5.69
N LEU A 118 -17.72 -6.92 -5.99
CA LEU A 118 -16.96 -6.14 -5.01
C LEU A 118 -17.95 -5.59 -3.97
N LYS A 119 -17.71 -5.92 -2.70
CA LYS A 119 -18.51 -5.49 -1.55
C LYS A 119 -17.60 -4.82 -0.53
N ALA A 120 -18.09 -3.70 0.01
CA ALA A 120 -17.44 -2.88 1.00
C ALA A 120 -18.56 -2.20 1.80
N PRO A 121 -18.68 -2.45 3.12
CA PRO A 121 -19.79 -1.94 3.95
C PRO A 121 -19.95 -0.42 3.93
N MET A 122 -18.86 0.33 3.88
CA MET A 122 -18.86 1.80 3.82
C MET A 122 -18.92 2.33 2.37
N GLY A 123 -19.01 1.43 1.39
CA GLY A 123 -19.26 1.77 -0.01
C GLY A 123 -18.05 1.69 -0.93
N LYS A 124 -18.30 2.05 -2.19
CA LYS A 124 -17.32 2.01 -3.27
C LYS A 124 -17.28 3.36 -3.95
N ILE A 125 -16.10 3.96 -4.01
CA ILE A 125 -15.92 5.33 -4.48
C ILE A 125 -14.95 5.31 -5.64
N ALA A 126 -15.23 6.09 -6.68
CA ALA A 126 -14.40 6.17 -7.86
C ALA A 126 -14.17 7.61 -8.31
N VAL A 127 -13.05 7.85 -8.98
CA VAL A 127 -12.87 8.99 -9.88
C VAL A 127 -12.63 8.48 -11.30
N LEU A 128 -12.76 9.35 -12.29
CA LEU A 128 -12.49 9.00 -13.68
C LEU A 128 -11.00 9.21 -14.01
N GLY A 129 -10.48 8.36 -14.90
CA GLY A 129 -9.14 8.54 -15.46
C GLY A 129 -9.14 9.13 -16.86
N ASN A 130 -7.95 9.40 -17.39
CA ASN A 130 -7.80 10.07 -18.68
C ASN A 130 -8.23 9.18 -19.86
N HIS A 131 -8.12 7.85 -19.74
CA HIS A 131 -8.63 6.93 -20.76
C HIS A 131 -10.15 6.86 -20.75
N ASP A 132 -10.78 7.02 -19.58
CA ASP A 132 -12.24 7.00 -19.47
C ASP A 132 -12.87 8.15 -20.27
N TYR A 133 -12.19 9.29 -20.44
CA TYR A 133 -12.66 10.41 -21.27
C TYR A 133 -12.54 10.22 -22.78
N LYS A 134 -11.76 9.23 -23.25
CA LYS A 134 -11.50 9.05 -24.69
C LYS A 134 -12.80 8.76 -25.44
N HIS A 135 -13.03 9.54 -26.50
CA HIS A 135 -14.20 9.44 -27.36
C HIS A 135 -15.55 9.51 -26.61
N GLY A 136 -15.64 10.32 -25.56
CA GLY A 136 -16.88 10.49 -24.80
C GLY A 136 -17.17 9.33 -23.84
N GLY A 137 -16.17 8.50 -23.52
CA GLY A 137 -16.32 7.33 -22.68
C GLY A 137 -16.76 7.60 -21.25
N GLN A 138 -16.61 8.84 -20.75
CA GLN A 138 -16.89 9.18 -19.36
C GLN A 138 -18.34 8.93 -18.99
N TYR A 139 -19.28 9.17 -19.90
CA TYR A 139 -20.71 8.91 -19.67
C TYR A 139 -20.97 7.41 -19.55
N PHE A 140 -20.34 6.62 -20.42
CA PHE A 140 -20.42 5.16 -20.38
C PHE A 140 -19.80 4.58 -19.11
N VAL A 141 -18.59 5.05 -18.75
CA VAL A 141 -17.87 4.58 -17.55
C VAL A 141 -18.64 4.94 -16.28
N LYS A 142 -19.17 6.17 -16.17
CA LYS A 142 -20.02 6.58 -15.05
C LYS A 142 -21.24 5.67 -14.91
N GLU A 143 -21.92 5.32 -16.00
CA GLU A 143 -23.08 4.43 -15.92
C GLU A 143 -22.68 3.01 -15.51
N VAL A 144 -21.59 2.46 -16.06
CA VAL A 144 -21.07 1.14 -15.65
C VAL A 144 -20.71 1.11 -14.15
N LEU A 145 -20.05 2.16 -13.66
CA LEU A 145 -19.67 2.29 -12.25
C LEU A 145 -20.90 2.42 -11.35
N LYS A 146 -21.87 3.28 -11.73
CA LYS A 146 -23.13 3.45 -11.03
C LYS A 146 -23.93 2.16 -10.96
N GLU A 147 -24.13 1.47 -12.08
CA GLU A 147 -24.81 0.17 -12.11
C GLU A 147 -24.07 -0.87 -11.27
N ALA A 148 -22.74 -0.79 -11.19
CA ALA A 148 -21.95 -1.64 -10.32
C ALA A 148 -22.04 -1.26 -8.83
N GLY A 149 -22.65 -0.13 -8.48
CA GLY A 149 -22.79 0.37 -7.11
C GLY A 149 -21.59 1.17 -6.62
N PHE A 150 -20.87 1.85 -7.51
CA PHE A 150 -19.87 2.86 -7.16
C PHE A 150 -20.50 4.26 -7.16
N THR A 151 -20.05 5.09 -6.22
CA THR A 151 -20.24 6.54 -6.26
C THR A 151 -19.06 7.14 -7.02
N THR A 152 -19.29 7.67 -8.22
CA THR A 152 -18.24 8.35 -8.99
C THR A 152 -18.25 9.83 -8.65
N LEU A 153 -17.14 10.33 -8.10
CA LEU A 153 -16.95 11.74 -7.76
C LEU A 153 -16.29 12.47 -8.93
N VAL A 154 -16.88 13.60 -9.34
CA VAL A 154 -16.30 14.51 -10.34
C VAL A 154 -16.36 15.93 -9.82
N ASN A 155 -15.27 16.39 -9.19
CA ASN A 155 -15.24 17.63 -8.40
C ASN A 155 -16.31 17.62 -7.28
N GLU A 156 -16.49 16.46 -6.67
CA GLU A 156 -17.51 16.20 -5.67
C GLU A 156 -16.84 15.59 -4.44
N GLU A 157 -17.53 15.69 -3.31
CA GLU A 157 -17.09 15.10 -2.06
C GLU A 157 -18.20 14.28 -1.44
N VAL A 158 -17.79 13.29 -0.65
CA VAL A 158 -18.69 12.48 0.16
C VAL A 158 -18.16 12.43 1.58
N PHE A 159 -19.02 12.79 2.52
CA PHE A 159 -18.77 12.63 3.93
C PHE A 159 -19.40 11.34 4.43
N GLY A 160 -18.64 10.57 5.21
CA GLY A 160 -19.12 9.39 5.92
C GLY A 160 -18.64 9.40 7.36
N SER A 161 -19.52 9.05 8.29
CA SER A 161 -19.15 8.85 9.69
C SER A 161 -19.86 7.64 10.27
N ASP A 162 -19.18 6.95 11.17
CA ASP A 162 -19.74 5.92 12.05
C ASP A 162 -19.16 6.07 13.47
N ALA A 163 -19.40 5.07 14.33
CA ALA A 163 -18.90 5.08 15.70
C ALA A 163 -17.37 5.01 15.82
N LYS A 164 -16.65 4.61 14.77
CA LYS A 164 -15.20 4.41 14.77
C LYS A 164 -14.45 5.58 14.14
N ILE A 165 -15.01 6.20 13.11
CA ILE A 165 -14.30 7.19 12.28
C ILE A 165 -15.25 8.20 11.66
N SER A 166 -14.74 9.39 11.33
CA SER A 166 -15.38 10.29 10.37
C SER A 166 -14.41 10.64 9.25
N MET A 167 -14.91 10.73 8.03
CA MET A 167 -14.07 10.90 6.85
C MET A 167 -14.77 11.73 5.79
N ASN A 168 -14.03 12.65 5.18
CA ASN A 168 -14.39 13.30 3.94
C ASN A 168 -13.52 12.74 2.81
N ILE A 169 -14.16 12.28 1.74
CA ILE A 169 -13.48 11.79 0.53
C ILE A 169 -13.85 12.73 -0.62
N VAL A 170 -12.84 13.40 -1.14
CA VAL A 170 -12.93 14.35 -2.25
C VAL A 170 -12.43 13.67 -3.51
N GLY A 171 -13.16 13.79 -4.62
CA GLY A 171 -12.70 13.35 -5.93
C GLY A 171 -12.59 14.52 -6.90
N ILE A 172 -11.40 14.73 -7.46
CA ILE A 172 -11.18 15.75 -8.50
C ILE A 172 -11.28 15.16 -9.89
N ASP A 173 -11.73 15.99 -10.82
CA ASP A 173 -11.82 15.63 -12.23
C ASP A 173 -10.41 15.44 -12.87
N ASP A 174 -10.34 14.66 -13.95
CA ASP A 174 -9.08 14.44 -14.68
C ASP A 174 -8.79 15.60 -15.64
N LEU A 175 -7.55 16.11 -15.61
CA LEU A 175 -7.15 17.27 -16.42
C LEU A 175 -7.11 17.02 -17.94
N SER A 176 -7.17 15.76 -18.40
CA SER A 176 -7.04 15.42 -19.83
C SER A 176 -8.34 15.54 -20.60
N GLY A 177 -9.47 15.47 -19.91
CA GLY A 177 -10.79 15.52 -20.53
C GLY A 177 -11.86 16.26 -19.72
N GLY A 178 -11.53 16.62 -18.48
CA GLY A 178 -12.40 17.32 -17.55
C GLY A 178 -11.90 18.72 -17.18
N SER A 179 -12.54 19.30 -16.15
CA SER A 179 -12.22 20.62 -15.61
C SER A 179 -12.04 20.52 -14.10
N PRO A 180 -10.83 20.21 -13.61
CA PRO A 180 -10.60 19.99 -12.18
C PRO A 180 -10.92 21.25 -11.35
N SER A 181 -11.65 21.06 -10.26
CA SER A 181 -11.81 22.04 -9.20
C SER A 181 -10.92 21.66 -8.02
N TYR A 182 -10.28 22.65 -7.40
CA TYR A 182 -9.41 22.45 -6.23
C TYR A 182 -9.95 23.12 -4.96
N ASN A 183 -11.11 23.76 -5.07
CA ASN A 183 -11.73 24.50 -3.98
C ASN A 183 -12.75 23.60 -3.30
N PHE A 184 -12.32 22.93 -2.24
CA PHE A 184 -13.18 22.16 -1.34
C PHE A 184 -13.13 22.79 0.04
N GLU A 185 -14.29 22.85 0.68
CA GLU A 185 -14.43 23.42 2.00
C GLU A 185 -13.81 22.49 3.05
N SER A 186 -13.24 23.09 4.09
CA SER A 186 -12.72 22.30 5.21
C SER A 186 -13.89 21.73 6.01
N THR A 187 -13.86 20.42 6.23
CA THR A 187 -14.82 19.71 7.08
C THR A 187 -14.24 19.42 8.46
N LEU A 188 -15.10 19.14 9.45
CA LEU A 188 -14.68 18.62 10.76
C LEU A 188 -14.39 17.10 10.76
N ALA A 189 -14.33 16.48 9.58
CA ALA A 189 -14.02 15.07 9.45
C ALA A 189 -12.66 14.75 10.05
N GLU A 190 -12.56 13.57 10.67
CA GLU A 190 -11.30 13.13 11.20
C GLU A 190 -10.30 12.78 10.10
N TRP A 191 -10.73 12.20 8.99
CA TRP A 191 -9.86 11.89 7.85
C TRP A 191 -10.29 12.64 6.60
N HIS A 192 -9.34 13.27 5.93
CA HIS A 192 -9.53 13.95 4.66
C HIS A 192 -8.75 13.21 3.58
N ILE A 193 -9.45 12.58 2.65
CA ILE A 193 -8.84 11.81 1.57
C ILE A 193 -9.16 12.47 0.24
N LEU A 194 -8.13 12.69 -0.57
CA LEU A 194 -8.26 13.18 -1.93
C LEU A 194 -8.04 12.02 -2.92
N LEU A 195 -8.93 11.89 -3.88
CA LEU A 195 -8.82 10.98 -5.02
C LEU A 195 -8.52 11.80 -6.27
N ALA A 196 -7.44 11.46 -6.95
CA ALA A 196 -7.05 12.05 -8.23
C ALA A 196 -6.53 10.95 -9.13
N HIS A 197 -6.83 10.96 -10.43
CA HIS A 197 -6.28 9.93 -11.31
C HIS A 197 -4.77 10.16 -11.52
N GLN A 198 -4.38 11.40 -11.88
CA GLN A 198 -2.99 11.73 -12.17
C GLN A 198 -2.29 12.29 -10.94
N PRO A 199 -1.20 11.68 -10.46
CA PRO A 199 -0.55 12.12 -9.23
C PRO A 199 0.07 13.52 -9.34
N ASP A 200 0.54 13.95 -10.52
CA ASP A 200 1.14 15.28 -10.65
C ASP A 200 0.10 16.43 -10.53
N GLN A 201 -1.22 16.13 -10.54
CA GLN A 201 -2.28 17.13 -10.31
C GLN A 201 -2.19 17.82 -8.96
N ILE A 202 -1.61 17.16 -7.95
CA ILE A 202 -1.52 17.71 -6.59
C ILE A 202 -0.73 19.03 -6.53
N GLU A 203 0.16 19.26 -7.50
CA GLU A 203 0.98 20.48 -7.56
C GLU A 203 0.14 21.73 -7.86
N ALA A 204 -1.09 21.57 -8.36
CA ALA A 204 -2.03 22.66 -8.57
C ALA A 204 -2.89 22.97 -7.33
N ILE A 205 -2.79 22.18 -6.26
CA ILE A 205 -3.65 22.28 -5.08
C ILE A 205 -2.94 23.11 -4.00
N HIS A 206 -3.37 24.37 -3.82
CA HIS A 206 -2.78 25.25 -2.81
C HIS A 206 -3.03 24.79 -1.36
N SER A 207 -4.21 24.22 -1.09
CA SER A 207 -4.64 23.75 0.22
C SER A 207 -4.32 22.26 0.45
N LEU A 208 -3.28 21.72 -0.20
CA LEU A 208 -2.96 20.28 -0.15
C LEU A 208 -2.81 19.74 1.28
N ASP A 209 -2.27 20.56 2.19
CA ASP A 209 -2.07 20.23 3.61
C ASP A 209 -3.36 19.89 4.39
N GLN A 210 -4.54 20.21 3.84
CA GLN A 210 -5.81 19.81 4.45
C GLN A 210 -6.09 18.31 4.30
N TYR A 211 -5.45 17.64 3.33
CA TYR A 211 -5.65 16.23 3.05
C TYR A 211 -4.64 15.38 3.80
N ASP A 212 -5.13 14.33 4.45
CA ASP A 212 -4.30 13.35 5.12
C ASP A 212 -3.63 12.39 4.15
N LEU A 213 -4.40 11.97 3.15
CA LEU A 213 -4.03 10.96 2.17
C LEU A 213 -4.54 11.38 0.80
N VAL A 214 -3.66 11.35 -0.19
CA VAL A 214 -4.01 11.48 -1.61
C VAL A 214 -3.79 10.13 -2.26
N LEU A 215 -4.80 9.60 -2.94
CA LEU A 215 -4.76 8.33 -3.64
C LEU A 215 -4.84 8.59 -5.14
N SER A 216 -3.89 8.02 -5.88
CA SER A 216 -3.84 8.18 -7.34
C SER A 216 -3.36 6.95 -8.09
N GLY A 217 -3.53 6.98 -9.41
CA GLY A 217 -3.14 5.91 -10.34
C GLY A 217 -2.23 6.42 -11.46
N HIS A 218 -2.60 6.08 -12.71
CA HIS A 218 -2.11 6.64 -13.98
C HIS A 218 -0.67 6.29 -14.37
N SER A 219 0.23 6.18 -13.40
CA SER A 219 1.65 6.04 -13.71
C SER A 219 2.02 4.69 -14.33
N HIS A 220 1.24 3.63 -14.06
CA HIS A 220 1.62 2.22 -14.31
C HIS A 220 2.99 1.80 -13.72
N GLY A 221 3.61 2.65 -12.87
CA GLY A 221 5.02 2.53 -12.51
C GLY A 221 5.99 2.54 -13.70
N GLY A 222 5.55 3.03 -14.87
CA GLY A 222 6.25 2.94 -16.15
C GLY A 222 6.00 1.67 -16.96
N GLN A 223 5.22 0.72 -16.42
CA GLN A 223 4.82 -0.59 -16.98
C GLN A 223 5.98 -1.55 -17.30
N ILE A 224 7.04 -1.09 -17.99
CA ILE A 224 8.29 -1.78 -18.23
C ILE A 224 9.41 -0.97 -17.57
N ARG A 225 9.85 -1.42 -16.39
CA ARG A 225 10.80 -0.72 -15.53
C ARG A 225 12.07 -1.52 -15.33
N LEU A 226 13.15 -1.05 -15.95
CA LEU A 226 14.50 -1.55 -15.69
C LEU A 226 15.14 -0.75 -14.54
N PRO A 227 16.18 -1.31 -13.88
CA PRO A 227 16.98 -0.54 -12.94
C PRO A 227 17.45 0.77 -13.59
N TYR A 228 17.11 1.91 -12.98
CA TYR A 228 17.45 3.27 -13.41
C TYR A 228 16.82 3.79 -14.72
N LEU A 229 16.06 2.96 -15.46
CA LEU A 229 15.50 3.35 -16.75
C LEU A 229 14.06 2.86 -16.91
N TYR A 230 13.14 3.80 -17.10
CA TYR A 230 11.76 3.53 -17.47
C TYR A 230 11.10 4.77 -18.07
N ILE A 231 10.03 4.57 -18.83
CA ILE A 231 9.26 5.66 -19.44
C ILE A 231 8.27 6.19 -18.40
N LYS A 232 8.22 7.51 -18.24
CA LYS A 232 7.26 8.19 -17.38
C LYS A 232 6.09 8.72 -18.18
N THR A 233 4.89 8.56 -17.65
CA THR A 233 3.65 9.07 -18.25
C THR A 233 3.48 10.56 -17.97
N GLN A 234 2.98 11.33 -18.94
CA GLN A 234 2.59 12.73 -18.70
C GLN A 234 1.49 12.76 -17.63
N GLY A 235 1.64 13.55 -16.57
CA GLY A 235 0.75 13.50 -15.38
C GLY A 235 1.25 12.60 -14.25
N ALA A 236 2.35 11.87 -14.49
CA ALA A 236 3.07 11.06 -13.50
C ALA A 236 4.59 11.11 -13.73
N LYS A 237 5.13 12.31 -13.98
CA LYS A 237 6.58 12.51 -14.17
C LYS A 237 7.30 12.64 -12.84
N ARG A 238 6.66 13.24 -11.84
CA ARG A 238 7.26 13.49 -10.53
C ARG A 238 7.00 12.33 -9.56
N TYR A 239 5.78 11.81 -9.60
CA TYR A 239 5.34 10.74 -8.71
C TYR A 239 4.88 9.55 -9.54
N THR A 240 5.54 8.39 -9.36
CA THR A 240 5.38 7.25 -10.28
C THR A 240 4.89 5.97 -9.60
N ASP A 241 5.13 5.83 -8.30
CA ASP A 241 4.79 4.62 -7.55
C ASP A 241 4.91 4.85 -6.03
N SER A 242 4.36 3.93 -5.25
CA SER A 242 4.60 3.84 -3.81
C SER A 242 4.05 5.05 -3.03
N LEU A 243 4.79 5.54 -2.02
CA LEU A 243 4.38 6.63 -1.13
C LEU A 243 5.33 7.83 -1.26
N TYR A 244 4.75 9.03 -1.22
CA TYR A 244 5.45 10.31 -1.15
C TYR A 244 4.88 11.16 -0.03
N LEU A 245 5.68 12.13 0.42
CA LEU A 245 5.31 13.09 1.44
C LEU A 245 5.44 14.51 0.86
N PRO A 246 4.52 14.94 -0.02
CA PRO A 246 4.56 16.26 -0.66
C PRO A 246 4.56 17.40 0.35
N THR A 247 3.88 17.23 1.49
CA THR A 247 3.88 18.17 2.61
C THR A 247 4.11 17.44 3.93
N LYS A 248 4.24 18.16 5.05
CA LYS A 248 4.42 17.51 6.37
C LYS A 248 3.21 16.68 6.79
N ASN A 249 2.02 17.03 6.29
CA ASN A 249 0.76 16.44 6.70
C ASN A 249 0.13 15.56 5.63
N THR A 250 0.57 15.60 4.37
CA THR A 250 -0.12 14.88 3.30
C THR A 250 0.74 13.74 2.77
N ILE A 251 0.22 12.53 2.85
CA ILE A 251 0.80 11.36 2.18
C ILE A 251 0.16 11.27 0.79
N LEU A 252 0.97 11.18 -0.26
CA LEU A 252 0.51 10.77 -1.59
C LEU A 252 0.84 9.30 -1.79
N SER A 253 -0.13 8.49 -2.16
CA SER A 253 0.09 7.13 -2.63
C SER A 253 -0.26 6.98 -4.10
N VAL A 254 0.71 6.50 -4.87
CA VAL A 254 0.58 6.27 -6.32
C VAL A 254 0.51 4.77 -6.58
N ASN A 255 -0.67 4.30 -6.96
CA ASN A 255 -0.94 2.93 -7.35
C ASN A 255 -0.45 2.70 -8.78
N THR A 256 0.34 1.64 -8.99
CA THR A 256 0.89 1.28 -10.31
C THR A 256 -0.09 0.51 -11.19
N GLY A 257 -1.34 0.40 -10.78
CA GLY A 257 -2.43 -0.16 -11.55
C GLY A 257 -2.45 -1.68 -11.61
N VAL A 258 -3.60 -2.23 -12.00
CA VAL A 258 -3.78 -3.67 -12.19
C VAL A 258 -3.76 -4.11 -13.66
N GLY A 259 -4.07 -3.19 -14.56
CA GLY A 259 -4.16 -3.37 -16.00
C GLY A 259 -2.87 -3.03 -16.74
N MET A 260 -2.97 -2.91 -18.05
CA MET A 260 -1.85 -2.55 -18.94
C MET A 260 -2.39 -1.73 -20.10
N THR A 261 -1.58 -0.80 -20.61
CA THR A 261 -1.87 0.00 -21.80
C THR A 261 -0.87 -0.33 -22.91
N MET A 262 -1.27 -0.16 -24.17
CA MET A 262 -0.44 -0.28 -25.38
C MET A 262 0.23 -1.65 -25.60
N ILE A 263 1.16 -2.03 -24.73
CA ILE A 263 1.89 -3.29 -24.71
C ILE A 263 1.34 -4.15 -23.57
N PRO A 264 0.85 -5.38 -23.82
CA PRO A 264 0.31 -6.25 -22.78
C PRO A 264 1.43 -6.97 -22.00
N ALA A 265 2.39 -6.21 -21.49
CA ALA A 265 3.53 -6.70 -20.71
C ALA A 265 3.79 -5.79 -19.51
N ARG A 266 4.31 -6.38 -18.43
CA ARG A 266 4.84 -5.67 -17.25
C ARG A 266 6.22 -6.21 -16.92
N PHE A 267 7.16 -5.34 -16.57
CA PHE A 267 8.49 -5.74 -16.09
C PHE A 267 8.92 -4.86 -14.91
N GLY A 268 9.26 -5.46 -13.77
CA GLY A 268 9.71 -4.74 -12.57
C GLY A 268 8.63 -3.93 -11.84
N VAL A 269 7.38 -3.99 -12.31
CA VAL A 269 6.20 -3.30 -11.76
C VAL A 269 4.97 -4.20 -11.86
N PRO A 270 4.89 -5.24 -11.01
CA PRO A 270 3.77 -6.17 -11.04
C PRO A 270 2.44 -5.45 -10.74
N PRO A 271 1.31 -5.94 -11.25
CA PRO A 271 -0.01 -5.42 -10.88
C PRO A 271 -0.19 -5.41 -9.35
N GLU A 272 -0.86 -4.40 -8.80
CA GLU A 272 -1.02 -4.30 -7.34
C GLU A 272 -2.41 -3.87 -6.86
N ILE A 273 -2.73 -4.28 -5.64
CA ILE A 273 -3.78 -3.71 -4.80
C ILE A 273 -3.08 -3.15 -3.58
N ILE A 274 -3.43 -1.92 -3.21
CA ILE A 274 -2.90 -1.30 -1.99
C ILE A 274 -4.01 -1.22 -0.96
N TYR A 275 -3.73 -1.66 0.26
CA TYR A 275 -4.60 -1.56 1.40
C TYR A 275 -4.03 -0.53 2.37
N TYR A 276 -4.86 0.44 2.76
CA TYR A 276 -4.52 1.41 3.78
C TYR A 276 -5.33 1.11 5.03
N HIS A 277 -4.63 0.78 6.11
CA HIS A 277 -5.21 0.57 7.42
C HIS A 277 -5.08 1.88 8.19
N LEU A 278 -6.19 2.60 8.34
CA LEU A 278 -6.24 3.88 9.02
C LEU A 278 -6.46 3.65 10.51
N SER A 279 -5.68 4.34 11.34
CA SER A 279 -5.73 4.19 12.79
C SER A 279 -5.70 5.54 13.50
N ASN A 280 -6.64 5.71 14.42
CA ASN A 280 -6.71 6.87 15.30
C ASN A 280 -5.91 6.68 16.58
N LYS A 281 -5.41 5.45 16.83
CA LYS A 281 -4.54 5.16 17.97
C LYS A 281 -3.30 6.04 17.87
N ARG A 282 -3.23 7.05 18.74
CA ARG A 282 -1.97 7.74 19.03
C ARG A 282 -1.10 6.70 19.71
N GLN A 283 0.05 6.38 19.12
CA GLN A 283 1.07 5.68 19.87
C GLN A 283 1.54 6.67 20.95
N ILE A 284 0.94 6.57 22.13
CA ILE A 284 1.49 7.20 23.32
C ILE A 284 2.72 6.32 23.61
N PHE A 285 3.87 6.70 23.07
CA PHE A 285 5.08 6.43 23.82
C PHE A 285 4.94 7.32 25.04
N GLU A 286 4.29 6.81 26.09
CA GLU A 286 4.35 7.43 27.39
C GLU A 286 5.83 7.59 27.67
N ASN A 287 6.25 8.83 27.87
CA ASN A 287 7.48 9.26 28.51
C ASN A 287 8.36 8.06 28.90
N PHE A 288 9.21 7.64 27.96
CA PHE A 288 10.09 6.51 28.17
C PHE A 288 11.28 7.01 29.01
N ASP A 289 11.06 7.05 30.32
CA ASP A 289 11.97 7.66 31.30
C ASP A 289 13.05 6.69 31.80
N GLY A 290 13.08 5.46 31.29
CA GLY A 290 13.99 4.43 31.77
C GLY A 290 14.70 3.76 30.62
N ASN A 291 16.03 3.75 30.63
CA ASN A 291 16.88 3.01 29.70
C ASN A 291 16.26 1.65 29.29
N PHE A 292 16.11 1.44 27.99
CA PHE A 292 15.66 0.18 27.42
C PHE A 292 16.72 -0.89 27.72
N ASN A 293 16.47 -1.75 28.71
CA ASN A 293 17.43 -2.76 29.14
C ASN A 293 17.16 -4.09 28.41
N PHE A 294 17.90 -4.31 27.32
CA PHE A 294 17.83 -5.52 26.49
C PHE A 294 18.18 -6.80 27.26
N GLU A 295 19.03 -6.74 28.30
CA GLU A 295 19.44 -7.93 29.05
C GLU A 295 18.27 -8.53 29.82
N LYS A 296 17.35 -7.71 30.34
CA LYS A 296 16.24 -8.16 31.17
C LYS A 296 15.18 -8.97 30.41
N GLN A 297 15.06 -8.76 29.10
CA GLN A 297 14.17 -9.56 28.25
C GLN A 297 14.80 -10.88 27.83
N ILE A 298 16.12 -10.93 27.66
CA ILE A 298 16.85 -12.15 27.28
C ILE A 298 16.86 -13.17 28.43
N THR A 299 16.81 -12.73 29.69
CA THR A 299 16.84 -13.65 30.84
C THR A 299 15.52 -14.39 31.09
N VAL A 300 14.38 -13.85 30.64
CA VAL A 300 13.07 -14.47 30.86
C VAL A 300 12.90 -15.71 29.99
N GLU A 301 13.41 -15.70 28.75
CA GLU A 301 13.31 -16.85 27.83
C GLU A 301 14.23 -18.04 28.18
N LYS A 302 15.24 -17.84 29.04
CA LYS A 302 16.17 -18.93 29.40
C LYS A 302 15.73 -19.79 30.58
N ASN A 303 14.67 -19.42 31.30
CA ASN A 303 14.28 -20.09 32.55
C ASN A 303 12.94 -20.85 32.51
N GLU A 304 12.29 -20.99 31.36
CA GLU A 304 11.12 -21.87 31.23
C GLU A 304 11.48 -23.14 30.43
N GLY A 305 11.93 -24.17 31.14
CA GLY A 305 12.18 -25.47 30.53
C GLY A 305 12.76 -26.51 31.48
N THR A 306 11.93 -27.10 32.35
CA THR A 306 11.94 -28.56 32.64
C THR A 306 10.71 -28.94 33.52
N PRO A 307 10.12 -30.14 33.36
CA PRO A 307 8.81 -30.48 33.94
C PRO A 307 8.90 -30.91 35.41
N GLU A 308 7.93 -30.50 36.23
CA GLU A 308 7.70 -30.99 37.59
C GLU A 308 7.36 -32.49 37.63
N GLU A 309 8.17 -33.28 38.33
CA GLU A 309 7.75 -34.54 38.94
C GLU A 309 7.25 -34.28 40.36
N THR A 310 6.08 -34.86 40.67
CA THR A 310 5.42 -34.80 41.98
C THR A 310 6.07 -35.76 42.98
N ARG A 311 6.33 -35.30 44.22
CA ARG A 311 5.95 -35.99 45.49
C ARG A 311 6.43 -35.29 46.77
N ASN A 312 5.45 -35.11 47.67
CA ASN A 312 5.44 -35.23 49.14
C ASN A 312 6.12 -34.17 50.05
N GLU A 313 5.22 -33.49 50.78
CA GLU A 313 5.23 -33.02 52.17
C GLU A 313 6.52 -33.18 53.01
N TYR A 314 6.98 -32.10 53.64
CA TYR A 314 7.12 -31.99 55.12
C TYR A 314 7.34 -30.54 55.59
N ILE A 315 6.99 -30.30 56.85
CA ILE A 315 6.78 -29.01 57.55
C ILE A 315 8.09 -28.35 58.08
N ALA A 316 8.07 -27.01 58.15
CA ALA A 316 8.94 -25.98 58.78
C ALA A 316 9.76 -26.38 60.06
N PRO A 317 10.80 -25.63 60.55
CA PRO A 317 10.92 -24.16 60.47
C PRO A 317 12.33 -23.49 60.40
N ASP A 318 12.27 -22.20 60.01
CA ASP A 318 13.01 -21.01 60.48
C ASP A 318 14.40 -21.16 61.16
N ARG A 319 15.41 -20.45 60.61
CA ARG A 319 16.38 -19.64 61.39
C ARG A 319 17.22 -18.71 60.51
N LYS A 320 16.92 -17.41 60.64
CA LYS A 320 17.77 -16.21 60.74
C LYS A 320 19.29 -16.27 60.39
N ALA A 321 19.70 -15.19 59.70
CA ALA A 321 20.98 -14.42 59.78
C ALA A 321 22.11 -14.68 58.75
N VAL A 322 22.18 -13.87 57.67
CA VAL A 322 23.05 -12.65 57.44
C VAL A 322 24.48 -12.70 58.06
N PRO A 323 25.58 -12.13 57.47
CA PRO A 323 25.98 -11.80 56.07
C PRO A 323 27.51 -11.98 55.73
N GLN A 324 27.90 -11.53 54.52
CA GLN A 324 29.20 -10.94 54.07
C GLN A 324 30.28 -11.82 53.38
N THR A 325 30.41 -11.55 52.06
CA THR A 325 31.59 -11.25 51.19
C THR A 325 33.02 -11.25 51.77
N PRO A 326 34.13 -11.17 50.97
CA PRO A 326 34.31 -11.18 49.49
C PRO A 326 35.45 -12.11 49.02
N THR A 327 35.70 -12.28 47.71
CA THR A 327 36.99 -11.98 47.03
C THR A 327 37.09 -12.59 45.62
N ASP A 328 37.47 -11.70 44.71
CA ASP A 328 38.48 -11.82 43.66
C ASP A 328 38.27 -12.65 42.38
N ILE A 329 38.42 -11.90 41.30
CA ILE A 329 38.55 -12.22 39.88
C ILE A 329 39.97 -12.74 39.60
N PRO A 330 40.15 -13.67 38.65
CA PRO A 330 41.05 -13.35 37.54
C PRO A 330 40.48 -13.69 36.14
N THR A 331 40.50 -12.66 35.29
CA THR A 331 40.81 -12.59 33.84
C THR A 331 40.95 -13.87 32.98
N ASN A 332 40.13 -13.96 31.92
CA ASN A 332 40.36 -14.09 30.44
C ASN A 332 41.59 -14.91 29.94
N PRO A 333 41.65 -15.56 28.74
CA PRO A 333 40.74 -15.50 27.58
C PRO A 333 40.48 -16.82 26.81
N ASN A 334 39.46 -16.87 25.95
CA ASN A 334 39.60 -17.35 24.57
C ASN A 334 38.31 -17.16 23.77
N ALA A 335 38.46 -16.42 22.68
CA ALA A 335 37.50 -16.30 21.60
C ALA A 335 37.79 -17.39 20.56
N ASN A 336 36.75 -18.04 20.04
CA ASN A 336 36.48 -18.00 18.60
C ASN A 336 35.01 -18.37 18.30
N PRO A 337 34.47 -17.89 17.18
CA PRO A 337 33.04 -17.74 16.92
C PRO A 337 32.49 -18.93 16.14
N GLU A 338 31.19 -19.19 16.24
CA GLU A 338 30.38 -19.62 15.10
C GLU A 338 28.88 -19.53 15.43
N ASP A 339 28.13 -19.20 14.39
CA ASP A 339 26.66 -19.17 14.26
C ASP A 339 25.87 -18.04 14.94
N LYS A 340 25.76 -16.93 14.19
CA LYS A 340 24.61 -16.01 14.28
C LYS A 340 23.44 -16.58 13.47
N PRO A 341 22.25 -16.77 14.04
CA PRO A 341 21.03 -16.80 13.25
C PRO A 341 20.72 -15.38 12.74
N GLU A 342 20.29 -15.27 11.48
CA GLU A 342 19.78 -14.04 10.88
C GLU A 342 18.64 -13.45 11.72
N ASP A 343 18.90 -12.26 12.27
CA ASP A 343 17.91 -11.42 12.92
C ASP A 343 16.88 -10.95 11.87
N LYS A 344 15.66 -11.47 11.97
CA LYS A 344 14.50 -10.92 11.26
C LYS A 344 14.09 -9.62 11.96
N THR A 345 14.87 -8.57 11.74
CA THR A 345 14.52 -7.23 12.19
C THR A 345 13.28 -6.76 11.44
N ASP A 346 12.25 -6.38 12.19
CA ASP A 346 11.14 -5.54 11.73
C ASP A 346 11.68 -4.43 10.82
N LYS A 347 11.20 -4.37 9.58
CA LYS A 347 11.43 -3.20 8.72
C LYS A 347 10.58 -2.05 9.26
N ILE A 348 11.06 -1.40 10.32
CA ILE A 348 10.61 -0.07 10.67
C ILE A 348 10.99 0.82 9.50
N VAL A 349 10.00 1.19 8.70
CA VAL A 349 10.16 2.21 7.65
C VAL A 349 10.30 3.55 8.38
N ASP A 350 11.53 3.93 8.69
CA ASP A 350 11.83 5.30 9.10
C ASP A 350 11.62 6.21 7.88
N ILE A 351 10.58 7.04 7.95
CA ILE A 351 10.21 7.99 6.91
C ILE A 351 11.34 9.00 6.62
N ASN A 352 12.27 9.20 7.57
CA ASN A 352 13.46 10.04 7.39
C ASN A 352 14.58 9.36 6.60
N LEU A 353 14.62 8.01 6.53
CA LEU A 353 15.58 7.28 5.69
C LEU A 353 15.25 7.35 4.19
N PHE A 354 14.03 7.75 3.83
CA PHE A 354 13.63 7.93 2.42
C PHE A 354 14.23 9.21 1.80
N ARG A 355 14.62 10.21 2.61
CA ARG A 355 15.24 11.46 2.12
C ARG A 355 16.69 11.30 1.62
N ARG A 356 17.32 10.12 1.75
CA ARG A 356 18.73 9.90 1.35
C ARG A 356 18.96 8.91 0.19
N ARG A 357 17.95 8.19 -0.32
CA ARG A 357 18.20 7.24 -1.43
C ARG A 357 18.39 7.88 -2.81
N TYR A 358 18.17 9.19 -2.97
CA TYR A 358 18.37 9.90 -4.25
C TYR A 358 18.88 11.34 -4.15
N LYS A 359 19.66 11.71 -3.11
CA LYS A 359 20.25 13.06 -3.01
C LYS A 359 21.76 13.16 -2.82
N ASN A 360 22.52 12.07 -2.84
CA ASN A 360 23.98 12.13 -2.81
C ASN A 360 24.64 11.16 -3.80
N LYS A 361 24.71 11.58 -5.07
CA LYS A 361 25.97 11.52 -5.84
C LYS A 361 26.09 12.84 -6.60
N LYS A 362 26.76 13.80 -5.97
CA LYS A 362 27.26 15.02 -6.61
C LYS A 362 28.24 14.64 -7.72
N ILE A 363 28.05 15.24 -8.89
CA ILE A 363 29.04 15.93 -9.73
C ILE A 363 30.50 15.55 -9.45
N ILE A 364 31.12 14.77 -10.34
CA ILE A 364 32.22 15.19 -11.24
C ILE A 364 31.93 14.55 -12.60
#